data_AF-A0A1G7CFQ8-F1
#
_entry.id   AF-A0A1G7CFQ8-F1
#
_cell.length_a   1.000
_cell.length_b   1.000
_cell.length_c   1.000
_cell.angle_alpha   90.00
_cell.angle_beta   90.00
_cell.angle_gamma   90.00
#
_symmetry.space_group_name_H-M   'P 1'
#
loop_
_entity.id
_entity.type
_entity.pdbx_description
1 polymer ?
#
loop_
_entity_poly.entity_id
_entity_poly.type
_entity_poly.pdbx_seq_one_letter_code
_entity_poly.pdbx_strand_id
1 'polypeptide(L)'
;LMDAAEEDVLAFMDFPREHRAKLHSTNPIERLNGEIKRRTDVVGIFPNQAAVVRLVGALLLEQSDEWATQRSRYMTLETMTAVSDTPAVSLPVAAV
;
A
#
# COMPACT_ATOMS: atom_id res chain seq x y z
N LEU A 1 20.69 17.04 -10.24
CA LEU A 1 19.33 16.45 -10.29
C LEU A 1 19.23 15.26 -9.34
N MET A 2 20.19 14.31 -9.37
CA MET A 2 20.25 13.25 -8.36
C MET A 2 20.71 13.74 -6.97
N ASP A 3 21.66 14.68 -6.90
CA ASP A 3 22.14 15.22 -5.60
C ASP A 3 21.04 15.94 -4.78
N ALA A 4 20.00 16.44 -5.45
CA ALA A 4 18.86 17.09 -4.77
C ALA A 4 17.78 16.09 -4.32
N ALA A 5 17.86 14.82 -4.73
CA ALA A 5 16.90 13.77 -4.39
C ALA A 5 17.42 12.86 -3.26
N GLU A 6 18.61 13.14 -2.72
CA GLU A 6 19.22 12.33 -1.66
C GLU A 6 18.30 12.20 -0.43
N GLU A 7 17.74 13.32 0.04
CA GLU A 7 16.83 13.35 1.19
C GLU A 7 15.58 12.49 0.92
N ASP A 8 14.95 12.64 -0.24
CA ASP A 8 13.75 11.87 -0.62
C ASP A 8 14.05 10.37 -0.75
N VAL A 9 15.19 10.00 -1.33
CA VAL A 9 15.57 8.60 -1.53
C VAL A 9 15.96 7.93 -0.22
N LEU A 10 16.53 8.67 0.74
CA LEU A 10 16.99 8.12 2.01
C LEU A 10 15.95 8.22 3.13
N ALA A 11 14.83 8.93 2.96
CA ALA A 11 13.78 9.09 3.97
C ALA A 11 13.29 7.77 4.58
N PHE A 12 13.27 6.66 3.83
CA PHE A 12 12.88 5.35 4.35
C PHE A 12 13.83 4.81 5.45
N MET A 13 15.04 5.37 5.58
CA MET A 13 16.03 4.96 6.58
C MET A 13 15.63 5.36 8.00
N ASP A 14 14.72 6.31 8.17
CA ASP A 14 14.17 6.70 9.48
C ASP A 14 13.23 5.63 10.05
N PHE A 15 12.77 4.68 9.23
CA PHE A 15 11.97 3.56 9.69
C PHE A 15 12.83 2.46 10.34
N PRO A 16 12.24 1.67 11.27
CA PRO A 16 12.85 0.46 11.81
C PRO A 16 13.44 -0.43 10.72
N ARG A 17 14.63 -1.01 10.97
CA ARG A 17 15.37 -1.80 9.98
C ARG A 17 14.54 -2.92 9.34
N GLU A 18 13.65 -3.52 10.11
CA GLU A 18 12.70 -4.56 9.69
C GLU A 18 11.67 -4.11 8.65
N HIS A 19 11.49 -2.80 8.43
CA HIS A 19 10.55 -2.24 7.45
C HIS A 19 11.23 -1.70 6.20
N ARG A 20 12.52 -1.37 6.28
CA ARG A 20 13.26 -0.75 5.17
C ARG A 20 13.22 -1.55 3.87
N ALA A 21 13.38 -2.87 3.95
CA ALA A 21 13.31 -3.74 2.78
C ALA A 21 11.91 -3.73 2.12
N LYS A 22 10.85 -3.52 2.91
CA LYS A 22 9.47 -3.42 2.41
C LYS A 22 9.23 -2.06 1.76
N LEU A 23 9.78 -0.98 2.32
CA LEU A 23 9.63 0.39 1.83
C LEU A 23 10.44 0.66 0.56
N HIS A 24 11.66 0.11 0.46
CA HIS A 24 12.52 0.30 -0.71
C HIS A 24 12.09 -0.57 -1.91
N SER A 25 11.30 -1.63 -1.69
CA SER A 25 10.86 -2.51 -2.78
C SER A 25 9.68 -1.91 -3.54
N THR A 26 9.81 -1.81 -4.87
CA THR A 26 8.71 -1.44 -5.78
C THR A 26 7.84 -2.63 -6.19
N ASN A 27 8.21 -3.86 -5.83
CA ASN A 27 7.49 -5.07 -6.23
C ASN A 27 5.98 -5.04 -5.87
N PRO A 28 5.56 -4.60 -4.67
CA PRO A 28 4.14 -4.58 -4.32
C PRO A 28 3.32 -3.65 -5.22
N ILE A 29 3.85 -2.46 -5.51
CA ILE A 29 3.15 -1.47 -6.34
C ILE A 29 3.19 -1.84 -7.83
N GLU A 30 4.30 -2.41 -8.31
CA GLU A 30 4.40 -2.92 -9.68
C GLU A 30 3.44 -4.08 -9.93
N ARG A 31 3.31 -5.00 -8.97
CA ARG A 31 2.32 -6.09 -9.03
C ARG A 31 0.90 -5.56 -9.09
N LEU A 32 0.56 -4.58 -8.25
CA LEU A 32 -0.76 -3.94 -8.25
C LEU A 32 -1.04 -3.21 -9.57
N ASN A 33 -0.07 -2.47 -10.10
CA ASN A 33 -0.18 -1.80 -11.40
C ASN A 33 -0.36 -2.80 -12.55
N GLY A 34 0.33 -3.94 -12.50
CA GLY A 34 0.15 -5.03 -13.45
C GLY A 34 -1.25 -5.66 -13.39
N GLU A 35 -1.81 -5.82 -12.18
CA GLU A 35 -3.18 -6.29 -11.97
C GLU A 35 -4.21 -5.31 -12.54
N ILE A 36 -4.07 -4.02 -12.21
CA ILE A 36 -4.92 -2.95 -12.74
C ILE A 36 -4.91 -2.97 -14.26
N LYS A 37 -3.72 -2.96 -14.86
CA LYS A 37 -3.55 -3.02 -16.33
C LYS A 37 -4.27 -4.24 -16.92
N ARG A 38 -4.04 -5.44 -16.37
CA ARG A 38 -4.66 -6.68 -16.87
C ARG A 38 -6.19 -6.64 -16.79
N ARG A 39 -6.77 -6.18 -15.67
CA ARG A 39 -8.25 -6.13 -15.52
C ARG A 39 -8.87 -5.02 -16.36
N THR A 40 -8.18 -3.91 -16.59
CA THR A 40 -8.66 -2.85 -17.49
C THR A 40 -8.56 -3.26 -18.96
N ASP A 41 -7.54 -4.03 -19.34
CA ASP A 41 -7.36 -4.53 -20.72
C ASP A 41 -8.53 -5.41 -21.18
N VAL A 42 -9.15 -6.17 -20.26
CA VAL A 42 -10.35 -6.99 -20.55
C VAL A 42 -11.56 -6.13 -20.91
N VAL A 43 -11.69 -4.94 -20.31
CA VAL A 43 -12.81 -4.02 -20.59
C VAL A 43 -12.56 -3.26 -21.89
N GLY A 44 -11.32 -2.90 -22.18
CA GLY A 44 -10.90 -2.18 -23.38
C GLY A 44 -11.33 -0.71 -23.38
N ILE A 45 -12.63 -0.44 -23.48
CA ILE A 45 -13.21 0.91 -23.50
C ILE A 45 -14.27 1.04 -22.42
N PHE A 46 -14.12 2.05 -21.55
CA PHE A 46 -15.08 2.33 -20.49
C PHE A 46 -16.17 3.31 -20.95
N PRO A 47 -17.44 3.12 -20.52
CA PRO A 47 -18.55 3.98 -20.91
C PRO A 47 -18.52 5.37 -20.24
N ASN A 48 -17.78 5.52 -19.14
CA ASN A 48 -17.55 6.80 -18.44
C ASN A 48 -16.43 6.64 -17.40
N GLN A 49 -15.97 7.77 -16.85
CA GLN A 49 -14.94 7.80 -15.81
C GLN A 49 -15.37 7.09 -14.51
N ALA A 50 -16.64 7.16 -14.13
CA ALA A 50 -17.12 6.50 -12.92
C ALA A 50 -17.01 4.95 -13.01
N ALA A 51 -17.13 4.38 -14.22
CA ALA A 51 -16.97 2.94 -14.42
C ALA A 51 -15.54 2.46 -14.17
N VAL A 52 -14.52 3.18 -14.66
CA VAL A 52 -13.11 2.84 -14.39
C VAL A 52 -12.76 3.05 -12.91
N VAL A 53 -13.25 4.12 -12.29
CA VAL A 53 -13.06 4.37 -10.85
C VAL A 53 -13.65 3.25 -10.02
N ARG A 54 -14.82 2.71 -10.38
CA ARG A 54 -15.41 1.56 -9.66
C ARG A 54 -14.58 0.30 -9.80
N LEU A 55 -14.09 -0.03 -10.99
CA LEU A 55 -13.27 -1.23 -11.18
C LEU A 55 -11.94 -1.12 -10.43
N VAL A 56 -11.20 -0.02 -10.64
CA VAL A 56 -9.91 0.20 -9.98
C VAL A 56 -10.11 0.31 -8.46
N GLY A 57 -11.17 1.02 -8.02
CA GLY A 57 -11.52 1.11 -6.60
C GLY A 57 -11.80 -0.26 -5.98
N ALA A 58 -12.53 -1.14 -6.66
CA ALA A 58 -12.77 -2.50 -6.19
C ALA A 58 -11.45 -3.31 -6.06
N LEU A 59 -10.51 -3.15 -7.00
CA LEU A 59 -9.19 -3.78 -6.92
C LEU A 59 -8.37 -3.29 -5.73
N LEU A 60 -8.40 -1.98 -5.48
CA LEU A 60 -7.69 -1.37 -4.35
C LEU A 60 -8.27 -1.83 -3.02
N LEU A 61 -9.61 -1.97 -2.94
CA LEU A 61 -10.27 -2.52 -1.75
C LEU A 61 -9.87 -3.98 -1.51
N GLU A 62 -9.91 -4.82 -2.55
CA GLU A 62 -9.46 -6.22 -2.47
C GLU A 62 -8.00 -6.31 -1.97
N GLN A 63 -7.10 -5.49 -2.54
CA GLN A 63 -5.70 -5.46 -2.12
C GLN A 63 -5.50 -4.93 -0.69
N SER A 64 -6.31 -3.95 -0.27
CA SER A 64 -6.29 -3.39 1.07
C SER A 64 -6.70 -4.44 2.12
N ASP A 65 -7.76 -5.19 1.84
CA ASP A 65 -8.24 -6.25 2.73
C ASP A 65 -7.21 -7.39 2.88
N GLU A 66 -6.52 -7.75 1.78
CA GLU A 66 -5.41 -8.71 1.84
C GLU A 66 -4.28 -8.23 2.76
N TRP A 67 -3.87 -6.96 2.65
CA TRP A 67 -2.82 -6.39 3.49
C TRP A 67 -3.25 -6.31 4.97
N ALA A 68 -4.49 -5.92 5.23
CA ALA A 68 -5.05 -5.85 6.59
C ALA A 68 -5.17 -7.23 7.26
N THR A 69 -5.50 -8.27 6.48
CA THR A 69 -5.63 -9.65 6.96
C THR A 69 -4.25 -10.27 7.24
N GLN A 70 -3.24 -9.91 6.46
CA GLN A 70 -1.84 -10.32 6.69
C GLN A 70 -1.15 -9.44 7.75
N ARG A 71 -1.85 -9.20 8.87
CA ARG A 71 -1.52 -8.24 9.96
C ARG A 71 -0.12 -8.39 10.57
N SER A 72 0.56 -9.53 10.36
CA SER A 72 1.94 -9.80 10.80
C SER A 72 2.99 -9.69 9.68
N ARG A 73 2.59 -9.60 8.41
CA ARG A 73 3.49 -9.58 7.24
C ARG A 73 3.80 -8.18 6.75
N TYR A 74 2.90 -7.21 6.92
CA TYR A 74 3.11 -5.83 6.48
C TYR A 74 2.98 -4.88 7.66
N MET A 75 4.10 -4.20 7.99
CA MET A 75 4.27 -3.11 8.96
C MET A 75 3.17 -3.04 10.04
N THR A 76 3.33 -3.80 11.12
CA THR A 76 2.30 -3.90 12.16
C THR A 76 2.18 -2.58 12.92
N LEU A 77 1.04 -2.33 13.54
CA LEU A 77 0.87 -1.12 14.37
C LEU A 77 1.92 -1.06 15.50
N GLU A 78 2.24 -2.21 16.10
CA GLU A 78 3.22 -2.32 17.18
C GLU A 78 4.61 -1.86 16.72
N THR A 79 5.06 -2.30 15.54
CA THR A 79 6.38 -1.97 15.01
C THR A 79 6.43 -0.56 14.41
N MET A 80 5.28 -0.01 14.02
CA MET A 80 5.15 1.37 13.52
C MET A 80 4.99 2.43 14.61
N THR A 81 4.73 2.05 15.87
CA THR A 81 4.56 3.00 16.98
C THR A 81 5.74 3.97 17.15
N ALA A 82 6.96 3.53 16.85
CA ALA A 82 8.17 4.34 16.96
C ALA A 82 8.25 5.49 15.94
N VAL A 83 7.46 5.42 14.85
CA VAL A 83 7.46 6.40 13.75
C VAL A 83 6.10 7.11 13.63
N SER A 84 5.08 6.67 14.36
CA SER A 84 3.73 7.22 14.25
C SER A 84 3.45 8.29 15.30
N ASP A 85 3.06 9.49 14.88
CA ASP A 85 2.47 10.53 15.74
C ASP A 85 0.98 10.29 16.04
N THR A 86 0.40 9.25 15.45
CA THR A 86 -1.01 8.89 15.63
C THR A 86 -1.20 8.22 16.99
N PRO A 87 -2.12 8.71 17.85
CA PRO A 87 -2.42 8.02 19.10
C PRO A 87 -2.88 6.60 18.80
N ALA A 88 -2.43 5.62 19.60
CA ALA A 88 -2.71 4.21 19.38
C ALA A 88 -4.22 3.94 19.36
N VAL A 89 -4.83 3.93 18.16
CA VAL A 89 -6.22 3.53 17.98
C VAL A 89 -6.25 2.01 17.95
N SER A 90 -6.70 1.43 19.07
CA SER A 90 -7.14 0.04 19.12
C SER A 90 -8.36 -0.11 18.20
N LEU A 91 -8.22 -0.84 17.10
CA LEU A 91 -9.39 -1.36 16.40
C LEU A 91 -10.00 -2.43 17.31
N PRO A 92 -11.31 -2.38 17.61
CA PRO A 92 -11.94 -3.45 18.38
C PRO A 92 -11.69 -4.76 17.63
N VAL A 93 -11.20 -5.77 18.37
CA VAL A 93 -11.14 -7.15 17.88
C VAL A 93 -12.55 -7.46 17.40
N ALA A 94 -12.70 -7.64 16.08
CA ALA A 94 -13.98 -7.94 15.47
C ALA A 94 -14.65 -9.06 16.27
N ALA A 95 -15.90 -8.80 16.69
CA ALA A 95 -16.74 -9.79 17.31
C ALA A 95 -16.81 -11.03 16.41
N VAL A 96 -16.63 -12.18 17.04
CA VAL A 96 -16.82 -13.53 16.50
C VAL A 96 -18.15 -13.65 15.75
#